data_AF-A0A7Y5Y1S8-F1
#
_entry.id   AF-A0A7Y5Y1S8-F1
#
_cell.length_a   1.000
_cell.length_b   1.000
_cell.length_c   1.000
_cell.angle_alpha   90.00
_cell.angle_beta   90.00
_cell.angle_gamma   90.00
#
_symmetry.space_group_name_H-M   'P 1'
#
loop_
_entity.id
_entity.type
_entity.pdbx_description
1 polymer ?
#
loop_
_entity_poly.entity_id
_entity_poly.type
_entity_poly.pdbx_seq_one_letter_code
_entity_poly.pdbx_strand_id
1 'polypeptide(L)'
;MPAKAFSPLHDREIRTVKQCPPFIDAMAHGVMILLPCDVHVDKGQFRWDWEAPPTTVEGHPRAPLSFHPPAQVTGSPFEQGDALVLKFNSFWTIELEPGWSLFATHPVNRHDLPFRLLSGLVDADHFHDAGINFPALWTAADFVGVLPKGTPVAQCMAVPRERPELQFDILQGDSASRYSHTVAEVLASPNVYRKRYRQRK
;
A
#
# COMPACT_ATOMS: atom_id res chain seq x y z
N MET A 1 -12.00 -14.45 8.47
CA MET A 1 -11.78 -13.74 9.75
C MET A 1 -13.12 -13.54 10.48
N PRO A 2 -13.24 -13.95 11.77
CA PRO A 2 -14.43 -13.74 12.60
C PRO A 2 -14.53 -12.30 13.10
N ALA A 3 -15.71 -11.87 13.56
CA ALA A 3 -15.95 -10.51 14.06
C ALA A 3 -15.50 -10.32 15.53
N LYS A 4 -15.45 -11.41 16.30
CA LYS A 4 -14.98 -11.45 17.69
C LYS A 4 -14.12 -12.70 17.90
N ALA A 5 -13.32 -12.69 18.97
CA ALA A 5 -12.53 -13.82 19.43
C ALA A 5 -12.40 -13.76 20.96
N PHE A 6 -12.33 -14.90 21.63
CA PHE A 6 -12.11 -14.95 23.08
C PHE A 6 -10.71 -14.46 23.45
N SER A 7 -10.61 -13.59 24.46
CA SER A 7 -9.35 -13.13 25.04
C SER A 7 -9.19 -13.68 26.45
N PRO A 8 -8.23 -14.59 26.70
CA PRO A 8 -7.94 -15.10 28.05
C PRO A 8 -7.57 -13.98 29.03
N LEU A 9 -6.88 -12.94 28.54
CA LEU A 9 -6.47 -11.77 29.35
C LEU A 9 -7.66 -10.95 29.88
N HIS A 10 -8.78 -10.93 29.16
CA HIS A 10 -9.96 -10.15 29.54
C HIS A 10 -11.13 -11.04 29.98
N ASP A 11 -10.94 -12.37 29.95
CA ASP A 11 -11.94 -13.40 30.20
C ASP A 11 -13.28 -13.15 29.48
N ARG A 12 -13.20 -12.71 28.22
CA ARG A 12 -14.39 -12.39 27.42
C ARG A 12 -14.08 -12.38 25.93
N GLU A 13 -15.14 -12.40 25.11
CA GLU A 13 -15.01 -12.09 23.70
C GLU A 13 -14.61 -10.62 23.49
N ILE A 14 -13.53 -10.41 22.75
CA ILE A 14 -13.09 -9.11 22.26
C ILE A 14 -13.31 -9.02 20.76
N ARG A 15 -13.37 -7.80 20.24
CA ARG A 15 -13.52 -7.55 18.81
C ARG A 15 -12.20 -7.78 18.10
N THR A 16 -12.28 -8.34 16.91
CA THR A 16 -11.10 -8.49 16.04
C THR A 16 -10.91 -7.23 15.18
N VAL A 17 -9.78 -7.17 14.49
CA VAL A 17 -9.48 -6.12 13.50
C VAL A 17 -10.53 -6.03 12.39
N LYS A 18 -11.34 -7.08 12.16
CA LYS A 18 -12.51 -7.06 11.26
C LYS A 18 -13.49 -5.93 11.57
N GLN A 19 -13.53 -5.44 12.81
CA GLN A 19 -14.41 -4.37 13.22
C GLN A 19 -13.70 -3.02 13.38
N CYS A 20 -12.39 -2.93 13.10
CA CYS A 20 -11.61 -1.71 13.22
C CYS A 20 -11.83 -0.81 11.99
N PRO A 21 -12.60 0.30 12.09
CA PRO A 21 -12.89 1.12 10.92
C PRO A 21 -11.64 1.71 10.25
N PRO A 22 -10.64 2.26 10.98
CA PRO A 22 -9.40 2.75 10.36
C PRO A 22 -8.67 1.69 9.52
N PHE A 23 -8.67 0.42 9.97
CA PHE A 23 -8.05 -0.67 9.22
C PHE A 23 -8.77 -0.93 7.89
N ILE A 24 -10.10 -1.02 7.94
CA ILE A 24 -10.94 -1.27 6.75
C ILE A 24 -10.86 -0.08 5.79
N ASP A 25 -10.95 1.14 6.32
CA ASP A 25 -10.87 2.37 5.54
C ASP A 25 -9.52 2.47 4.83
N ALA A 26 -8.41 2.16 5.51
CA ALA A 26 -7.09 2.16 4.89
C ALA A 26 -6.99 1.13 3.76
N MET A 27 -7.54 -0.08 3.92
CA MET A 27 -7.54 -1.10 2.86
C MET A 27 -8.43 -0.74 1.67
N ALA A 28 -9.47 0.05 1.87
CA ALA A 28 -10.42 0.47 0.84
C ALA A 28 -10.08 1.85 0.23
N HIS A 29 -9.02 2.50 0.67
CA HIS A 29 -8.70 3.87 0.24
C HIS A 29 -7.77 3.90 -0.98
N GLY A 30 -7.93 4.92 -1.82
CA GLY A 30 -7.13 5.08 -3.03
C GLY A 30 -7.55 4.12 -4.13
N VAL A 31 -6.62 3.86 -5.06
CA VAL A 31 -6.78 2.94 -6.18
C VAL A 31 -5.72 1.85 -6.11
N MET A 32 -6.00 0.71 -6.71
CA MET A 32 -5.10 -0.44 -6.68
C MET A 32 -4.56 -0.72 -8.07
N ILE A 33 -3.23 -0.79 -8.19
CA ILE A 33 -2.56 -1.26 -9.39
C ILE A 33 -2.48 -2.77 -9.30
N LEU A 34 -2.97 -3.44 -10.33
CA LEU A 34 -3.09 -4.89 -10.39
C LEU A 34 -2.15 -5.46 -11.44
N LEU A 35 -1.63 -6.66 -11.17
CA LEU A 35 -0.84 -7.41 -12.13
C LEU A 35 -1.70 -7.76 -13.37
N PRO A 36 -1.26 -7.46 -14.60
CA PRO A 36 -2.11 -7.57 -15.79
C PRO A 36 -2.28 -9.01 -16.30
N CYS A 37 -1.38 -9.91 -15.93
CA CYS A 37 -1.32 -11.31 -16.37
C CYS A 37 -0.74 -12.20 -15.27
N ASP A 38 -0.83 -13.52 -15.46
CA ASP A 38 -0.19 -14.49 -14.59
C ASP A 38 1.34 -14.44 -14.76
N VAL A 39 2.06 -14.48 -13.64
CA VAL A 39 3.53 -14.59 -13.63
C VAL A 39 3.91 -15.87 -12.89
N HIS A 40 4.48 -16.81 -13.63
CA HIS A 40 5.08 -18.02 -13.09
C HIS A 40 6.44 -17.69 -12.49
N VAL A 41 6.69 -18.19 -11.29
CA VAL A 41 7.94 -17.99 -10.56
C VAL A 41 8.51 -19.34 -10.16
N ASP A 42 9.80 -19.53 -10.42
CA ASP A 42 10.58 -20.69 -9.97
C ASP A 42 11.91 -20.20 -9.41
N LYS A 43 11.99 -20.06 -8.08
CA LYS A 43 13.22 -19.70 -7.34
C LYS A 43 13.95 -18.49 -7.93
N GLY A 44 13.25 -17.36 -8.02
CA GLY A 44 13.80 -16.11 -8.56
C GLY A 44 13.84 -16.02 -10.09
N GLN A 45 13.40 -17.04 -10.82
CA GLN A 45 13.14 -16.95 -12.26
C GLN A 45 11.67 -16.60 -12.50
N PHE A 46 11.41 -15.60 -13.34
CA PHE A 46 10.07 -15.11 -13.64
C PHE A 46 9.75 -15.35 -15.11
N ARG A 47 8.57 -15.92 -15.37
CA ARG A 47 8.07 -16.21 -16.72
C ARG A 47 6.61 -15.81 -16.80
N TRP A 48 6.18 -15.30 -17.94
CA TRP A 48 4.79 -14.99 -18.21
C TRP A 48 4.51 -15.32 -19.67
N ASP A 49 3.30 -15.78 -19.92
CA ASP A 49 2.75 -15.85 -21.26
C ASP A 49 1.58 -14.88 -21.31
N TRP A 50 1.83 -13.72 -21.94
CA TRP A 50 0.85 -12.66 -22.02
C TRP A 50 0.72 -12.20 -23.45
N GLU A 51 -0.40 -12.55 -24.05
CA GLU A 51 -0.87 -11.99 -25.31
C GLU A 51 -1.37 -10.55 -25.08
N ALA A 52 -0.42 -9.65 -24.83
CA ALA A 52 -0.70 -8.24 -24.63
C ALA A 52 -1.37 -7.66 -25.89
N PRO A 53 -2.41 -6.83 -25.77
CA PRO A 53 -3.04 -6.18 -26.91
C PRO A 53 -2.01 -5.43 -27.78
N PRO A 54 -2.26 -5.29 -29.09
CA PRO A 54 -1.39 -4.52 -29.97
C PRO A 54 -1.19 -3.10 -29.41
N THR A 55 0.07 -2.70 -29.26
CA THR A 55 0.42 -1.34 -28.82
C THR A 55 0.29 -0.38 -30.00
N THR A 56 -0.45 0.70 -29.82
CA THR A 56 -0.54 1.79 -30.81
C THR A 56 0.60 2.81 -30.67
N VAL A 57 1.41 2.68 -29.62
CA VAL A 57 2.51 3.59 -29.27
C VAL A 57 3.81 2.80 -29.17
N GLU A 58 4.85 3.27 -29.85
CA GLU A 58 6.19 2.67 -29.80
C GLU A 58 6.80 2.81 -28.39
N GLY A 59 7.48 1.76 -27.93
CA GLY A 59 8.17 1.77 -26.62
C GLY A 59 7.27 1.58 -25.40
N HIS A 60 5.95 1.44 -25.57
CA HIS A 60 5.06 1.08 -24.46
C HIS A 60 5.47 -0.27 -23.87
N PRO A 61 5.56 -0.43 -22.52
CA PRO A 61 5.97 -1.69 -21.92
C PRO A 61 5.04 -2.83 -22.36
N ARG A 62 5.63 -4.00 -22.58
CA ARG A 62 4.92 -5.27 -22.89
C ARG A 62 5.17 -6.38 -21.87
N ALA A 63 6.12 -6.17 -20.96
CA ALA A 63 6.40 -7.08 -19.86
C ALA A 63 5.71 -6.58 -18.58
N PRO A 64 5.09 -7.44 -17.77
CA PRO A 64 4.45 -7.04 -16.50
C PRO A 64 5.46 -6.59 -15.45
N LEU A 65 6.71 -7.04 -15.57
CA LEU A 65 7.81 -6.68 -14.69
C LEU A 65 9.11 -6.54 -15.47
N SER A 66 10.05 -5.82 -14.86
CA SER A 66 11.44 -5.72 -15.27
C SER A 66 12.34 -5.76 -14.04
N PHE A 67 13.65 -5.88 -14.25
CA PHE A 67 14.63 -6.04 -13.18
C PHE A 67 15.56 -4.84 -13.11
N HIS A 68 15.91 -4.45 -11.89
CA HIS A 68 16.96 -3.47 -11.66
C HIS A 68 18.31 -4.17 -11.45
N PRO A 69 19.42 -3.63 -11.97
CA PRO A 69 20.74 -4.08 -11.57
C PRO A 69 20.92 -3.90 -10.05
N PRO A 70 21.52 -4.86 -9.32
CA PRO A 70 21.77 -4.74 -7.88
C PRO A 70 22.49 -3.43 -7.50
N ALA A 71 23.34 -2.91 -8.39
CA ALA A 71 24.06 -1.64 -8.22
C ALA A 71 23.15 -0.42 -7.95
N GLN A 72 21.87 -0.45 -8.31
CA GLN A 72 20.95 0.68 -8.07
C GLN A 72 20.50 0.82 -6.62
N VAL A 73 20.69 -0.21 -5.78
CA VAL A 73 20.35 -0.16 -4.36
C VAL A 73 21.57 -0.18 -3.45
N THR A 74 22.79 -0.14 -4.01
CA THR A 74 24.04 -0.19 -3.25
C THR A 74 24.14 0.96 -2.25
N GLY A 75 24.48 0.63 -0.99
CA GLY A 75 24.55 1.55 0.13
C GLY A 75 23.20 1.96 0.73
N SER A 76 22.08 1.45 0.21
CA SER A 76 20.74 1.72 0.75
C SER A 76 20.30 0.64 1.75
N PRO A 77 19.29 0.90 2.61
CA PRO A 77 18.68 -0.14 3.46
C PRO A 77 18.09 -1.34 2.69
N PHE A 78 18.00 -1.24 1.37
CA PHE A 78 17.46 -2.28 0.48
C PHE A 78 18.56 -3.14 -0.16
N GLU A 79 19.84 -2.85 0.10
CA GLU A 79 20.95 -3.72 -0.25
C GLU A 79 20.93 -4.96 0.67
N GLN A 80 20.20 -6.00 0.24
CA GLN A 80 20.06 -7.24 0.99
C GLN A 80 20.68 -8.41 0.24
N GLY A 81 22.01 -8.51 0.22
CA GLY A 81 22.71 -9.63 -0.43
C GLY A 81 22.22 -9.87 -1.86
N ASP A 82 21.71 -11.08 -2.14
CA ASP A 82 21.16 -11.47 -3.44
C ASP A 82 19.68 -11.07 -3.66
N ALA A 83 19.12 -10.18 -2.85
CA ALA A 83 17.72 -9.77 -2.97
C ALA A 83 17.45 -9.10 -4.32
N LEU A 84 16.46 -9.66 -5.02
CA LEU A 84 16.09 -9.19 -6.34
C LEU A 84 15.21 -7.93 -6.24
N VAL A 85 15.68 -6.85 -6.84
CA VAL A 85 14.91 -5.62 -6.98
C VAL A 85 14.11 -5.70 -8.27
N LEU A 86 12.81 -5.93 -8.11
CA LEU A 86 11.82 -5.97 -9.17
C LEU A 86 11.29 -4.57 -9.45
N LYS A 87 10.81 -4.37 -10.68
CA LYS A 87 9.99 -3.23 -11.06
C LYS A 87 8.76 -3.73 -11.76
N PHE A 88 7.60 -3.60 -11.14
CA PHE A 88 6.34 -3.84 -11.81
C PHE A 88 6.07 -2.69 -12.78
N ASN A 89 5.89 -3.04 -14.05
CA ASN A 89 5.63 -2.04 -15.07
C ASN A 89 4.16 -1.64 -15.03
N SER A 90 3.89 -0.33 -15.07
CA SER A 90 2.51 0.14 -15.23
C SER A 90 2.17 0.29 -16.70
N PHE A 91 0.90 0.05 -16.99
CA PHE A 91 0.28 0.24 -18.30
C PHE A 91 -0.69 1.44 -18.27
N TRP A 92 -0.56 2.27 -17.23
CA TRP A 92 -1.41 3.43 -16.98
C TRP A 92 -0.54 4.68 -16.83
N THR A 93 -0.95 5.73 -17.52
CA THR A 93 -0.67 7.12 -17.12
C THR A 93 -1.60 7.50 -15.96
N ILE A 94 -1.13 8.37 -15.08
CA ILE A 94 -1.91 8.82 -13.92
C ILE A 94 -1.73 10.33 -13.83
N GLU A 95 -2.82 11.06 -13.90
CA GLU A 95 -2.88 12.51 -13.76
C GLU A 95 -3.59 12.87 -12.46
N LEU A 96 -3.09 13.88 -11.75
CA LEU A 96 -3.71 14.44 -10.55
C LEU A 96 -3.90 15.95 -10.71
N GLU A 97 -4.82 16.50 -9.92
CA GLU A 97 -5.03 17.94 -9.83
C GLU A 97 -3.76 18.68 -9.37
N PRO A 98 -3.56 19.94 -9.79
CA PRO A 98 -2.41 20.74 -9.36
C PRO A 98 -2.21 20.76 -7.84
N GLY A 99 -0.96 20.56 -7.40
CA GLY A 99 -0.60 20.59 -5.98
C GLY A 99 -0.77 19.25 -5.25
N TRP A 100 -1.11 18.19 -5.97
CA TRP A 100 -1.20 16.83 -5.44
C TRP A 100 -0.09 15.93 -5.97
N SER A 101 0.32 14.98 -5.14
CA SER A 101 1.26 13.93 -5.51
C SER A 101 0.60 12.56 -5.33
N LEU A 102 0.97 11.61 -6.19
CA LEU A 102 0.61 10.21 -6.07
C LEU A 102 1.54 9.55 -5.07
N PHE A 103 1.01 9.16 -3.91
CA PHE A 103 1.70 8.30 -2.98
C PHE A 103 1.39 6.83 -3.32
N ALA A 104 2.37 6.13 -3.85
CA ALA A 104 2.29 4.71 -4.12
C ALA A 104 2.97 3.92 -2.99
N THR A 105 2.27 2.93 -2.46
CA THR A 105 2.79 2.10 -1.37
C THR A 105 2.37 0.65 -1.52
N HIS A 106 3.02 -0.23 -0.76
CA HIS A 106 2.62 -1.63 -0.70
C HIS A 106 1.15 -1.75 -0.26
N PRO A 107 0.34 -2.64 -0.85
CA PRO A 107 -1.05 -2.80 -0.47
C PRO A 107 -1.21 -2.93 1.05
N VAL A 108 -1.97 -1.98 1.63
CA VAL A 108 -2.02 -1.77 3.08
C VAL A 108 -2.57 -3.02 3.75
N ASN A 109 -1.90 -3.46 4.82
CA ASN A 109 -2.22 -4.67 5.58
C ASN A 109 -2.19 -5.98 4.76
N ARG A 110 -1.51 -6.01 3.61
CA ARG A 110 -1.33 -7.22 2.78
C ARG A 110 0.06 -7.82 2.96
N HIS A 111 0.21 -8.74 3.92
CA HIS A 111 1.51 -9.31 4.29
C HIS A 111 1.85 -10.64 3.61
N ASP A 112 0.90 -11.23 2.89
CA ASP A 112 1.01 -12.55 2.25
C ASP A 112 1.68 -12.51 0.86
N LEU A 113 1.98 -11.33 0.32
CA LEU A 113 2.63 -11.20 -0.97
C LEU A 113 4.13 -11.57 -0.89
N PRO A 114 4.69 -12.25 -1.90
CA PRO A 114 6.11 -12.67 -1.92
C PRO A 114 7.07 -11.54 -2.29
N PHE A 115 6.58 -10.30 -2.25
CA PHE A 115 7.34 -9.09 -2.49
C PHE A 115 6.85 -7.98 -1.56
N ARG A 116 7.69 -6.97 -1.39
CA ARG A 116 7.36 -5.73 -0.70
C ARG A 116 7.58 -4.56 -1.64
N LEU A 117 6.52 -3.82 -1.96
CA LEU A 117 6.66 -2.58 -2.73
C LEU A 117 7.50 -1.55 -1.96
N LEU A 118 8.37 -0.85 -2.67
CA LEU A 118 9.02 0.35 -2.17
C LEU A 118 8.04 1.52 -2.28
N SER A 119 7.78 2.20 -1.16
CA SER A 119 6.90 3.37 -1.17
C SER A 119 7.56 4.54 -1.89
N GLY A 120 6.80 5.23 -2.74
CA GLY A 120 7.28 6.35 -3.54
C GLY A 120 6.24 7.45 -3.65
N LEU A 121 6.72 8.66 -3.94
CA LEU A 121 5.90 9.82 -4.22
C LEU A 121 6.19 10.28 -5.66
N VAL A 122 5.15 10.51 -6.44
CA VAL A 122 5.25 11.02 -7.82
C VAL A 122 4.39 12.27 -7.93
N ASP A 123 4.97 13.37 -8.38
CA ASP A 123 4.23 14.60 -8.70
C ASP A 123 3.46 14.41 -10.02
N ALA A 124 2.35 13.67 -9.93
CA ALA A 124 1.55 13.24 -11.08
C ALA A 124 0.67 14.37 -11.68
N ASP A 125 0.66 15.56 -11.10
CA ASP A 125 0.22 16.79 -11.76
C ASP A 125 1.24 17.28 -12.82
N HIS A 126 2.52 16.91 -12.69
CA HIS A 126 3.60 17.25 -13.62
C HIS A 126 4.15 16.06 -14.42
N PHE A 127 4.12 14.85 -13.86
CA PHE A 127 4.60 13.62 -14.47
C PHE A 127 3.44 12.65 -14.72
N HIS A 128 2.62 12.95 -15.73
CA HIS A 128 1.45 12.15 -16.11
C HIS A 128 1.52 11.56 -17.52
N ASP A 129 2.32 12.12 -18.42
CA ASP A 129 2.41 11.64 -19.83
C ASP A 129 3.17 10.33 -20.00
N ALA A 130 3.77 9.80 -18.92
CA ALA A 130 4.53 8.55 -18.91
C ALA A 130 4.01 7.57 -17.86
N GLY A 131 4.22 6.27 -18.12
CA GLY A 131 3.87 5.21 -17.17
C GLY A 131 4.68 5.28 -15.89
N ILE A 132 3.99 5.27 -14.74
CA ILE A 132 4.62 5.22 -13.41
C ILE A 132 4.90 3.77 -13.04
N ASN A 133 6.16 3.39 -12.85
CA ASN A 133 6.51 2.02 -12.47
C ASN A 133 6.61 1.86 -10.95
N PHE A 134 6.45 0.62 -10.46
CA PHE A 134 6.38 0.32 -9.03
C PHE A 134 7.51 -0.64 -8.62
N PRO A 135 8.64 -0.11 -8.08
CA PRO A 135 9.74 -0.93 -7.59
C PRO A 135 9.32 -1.75 -6.37
N ALA A 136 9.84 -2.98 -6.27
CA ALA A 136 9.58 -3.88 -5.16
C ALA A 136 10.81 -4.74 -4.85
N LEU A 137 10.96 -5.09 -3.58
CA LEU A 137 11.88 -6.13 -3.16
C LEU A 137 11.19 -7.49 -3.23
N TRP A 138 11.79 -8.44 -3.91
CA TRP A 138 11.37 -9.83 -3.80
C TRP A 138 11.81 -10.39 -2.45
N THR A 139 10.87 -10.88 -1.65
CA THR A 139 11.14 -11.33 -0.26
C THR A 139 11.07 -12.84 -0.10
N ALA A 140 10.68 -13.58 -1.13
CA ALA A 140 10.50 -15.03 -1.08
C ALA A 140 11.41 -15.75 -2.10
N ALA A 141 12.72 -15.79 -1.82
CA ALA A 141 13.72 -16.35 -2.74
C ALA A 141 13.41 -17.78 -3.23
N ASP A 142 12.84 -18.62 -2.36
CA ASP A 142 12.50 -20.01 -2.66
C ASP A 142 11.07 -20.22 -3.22
N PHE A 143 10.34 -19.14 -3.51
CA PHE A 143 8.97 -19.24 -3.99
C PHE A 143 8.92 -19.94 -5.35
N VAL A 144 8.04 -20.95 -5.43
CA VAL A 144 7.68 -21.66 -6.65
C VAL A 144 6.16 -21.63 -6.76
N GLY A 145 5.63 -21.02 -7.82
CA GLY A 145 4.20 -20.85 -7.97
C GLY A 145 3.81 -19.81 -9.02
N VAL A 146 2.60 -19.28 -8.89
CA VAL A 146 2.05 -18.28 -9.80
C VAL A 146 1.61 -17.06 -9.00
N LEU A 147 2.02 -15.87 -9.45
CA LEU A 147 1.35 -14.63 -9.10
C LEU A 147 0.17 -14.47 -10.06
N PRO A 148 -1.08 -14.66 -9.61
CA PRO A 148 -2.21 -14.60 -10.52
C PRO A 148 -2.43 -13.17 -11.04
N LYS A 149 -2.97 -13.07 -12.24
CA LYS A 149 -3.57 -11.84 -12.78
C LYS A 149 -4.52 -11.26 -11.74
N GLY A 150 -4.47 -9.95 -11.56
CA GLY A 150 -5.22 -9.27 -10.51
C GLY A 150 -4.53 -9.26 -9.15
N THR A 151 -3.33 -9.84 -9.01
CA THR A 151 -2.51 -9.67 -7.79
C THR A 151 -2.30 -8.18 -7.52
N PRO A 152 -2.59 -7.70 -6.30
CA PRO A 152 -2.40 -6.29 -5.97
C PRO A 152 -0.91 -5.98 -5.85
N VAL A 153 -0.44 -5.03 -6.67
CA VAL A 153 0.96 -4.63 -6.75
C VAL A 153 1.22 -3.39 -5.90
N ALA A 154 0.43 -2.34 -6.12
CA ALA A 154 0.57 -1.07 -5.42
C ALA A 154 -0.81 -0.54 -5.03
N GLN A 155 -0.87 0.11 -3.87
CA GLN A 155 -2.01 0.93 -3.47
C GLN A 155 -1.58 2.39 -3.58
N CYS A 156 -2.31 3.14 -4.39
CA CYS A 156 -1.98 4.52 -4.74
C CYS A 156 -3.02 5.47 -4.16
N MET A 157 -2.56 6.55 -3.55
CA MET A 157 -3.40 7.57 -2.93
C MET A 157 -2.93 8.95 -3.39
N ALA A 158 -3.87 9.85 -3.69
CA ALA A 158 -3.54 11.26 -3.86
C ALA A 158 -3.29 11.88 -2.48
N VAL A 159 -2.15 12.55 -2.31
CA VAL A 159 -1.79 13.30 -1.10
C VAL A 159 -1.43 14.75 -1.47
N PRO A 160 -1.75 15.74 -0.62
CA PRO A 160 -1.33 17.11 -0.88
C PRO A 160 0.21 17.20 -0.84
N ARG A 161 0.80 17.94 -1.77
CA ARG A 161 2.24 18.25 -1.76
C ARG A 161 2.58 19.19 -0.61
N GLU A 162 1.67 20.10 -0.31
CA GLU A 162 1.80 21.03 0.81
C GLU A 162 1.81 20.28 2.14
N ARG A 163 2.84 20.52 2.93
CA ARG A 163 2.96 19.96 4.27
C ARG A 163 2.22 20.88 5.24
N PRO A 164 1.28 20.37 6.05
CA PRO A 164 0.63 21.19 7.06
C PRO A 164 1.67 21.65 8.10
N GLU A 165 1.52 22.89 8.55
CA GLU A 165 2.26 23.38 9.72
C GLU A 165 1.83 22.57 10.96
N LEU A 166 2.81 22.08 11.70
CA LEU A 166 2.57 21.28 12.90
C LEU A 166 2.76 22.15 14.14
N GLN A 167 1.70 22.30 14.93
CA GLN A 167 1.76 22.91 16.25
C GLN A 167 1.91 21.83 17.32
N PHE A 168 2.92 21.98 18.16
CA PHE A 168 3.16 21.11 19.32
C PHE A 168 2.99 21.93 20.59
N ASP A 169 2.28 21.37 21.57
CA ASP A 169 2.03 22.02 22.86
C ASP A 169 1.90 20.97 23.97
N ILE A 170 1.98 21.41 25.22
CA ILE A 170 1.77 20.59 26.41
C ILE A 170 0.28 20.24 26.52
N LEU A 171 -0.04 18.97 26.76
CA LEU A 171 -1.40 18.52 27.01
C LEU A 171 -1.90 19.03 28.38
N GLN A 172 -2.51 20.21 28.40
CA GLN A 172 -3.01 20.85 29.62
C GLN A 172 -4.34 21.57 29.42
N GLY A 173 -4.93 22.05 30.51
CA GLY A 173 -6.20 22.79 30.51
C GLY A 173 -7.34 22.04 29.81
N ASP A 174 -8.09 22.75 28.97
CA ASP A 174 -9.25 22.20 28.26
C ASP A 174 -8.89 21.02 27.34
N SER A 175 -7.70 21.02 26.74
CA SER A 175 -7.25 19.92 25.89
C SER A 175 -7.07 18.61 26.67
N ALA A 176 -6.53 18.69 27.89
CA ALA A 176 -6.42 17.53 28.79
C ALA A 176 -7.79 17.02 29.26
N SER A 177 -8.74 17.93 29.52
CA SER A 177 -10.13 17.58 29.85
C SER A 177 -10.83 16.87 28.70
N ARG A 178 -10.72 17.39 27.46
CA ARG A 178 -11.28 16.74 26.26
C ARG A 178 -10.66 15.37 26.00
N TYR A 179 -9.35 15.24 26.17
CA TYR A 179 -8.65 13.96 26.05
C TYR A 179 -9.23 12.92 27.02
N SER A 180 -9.27 13.27 28.31
CA SER A 180 -9.75 12.36 29.36
C SER A 180 -11.20 11.92 29.11
N HIS A 181 -12.06 12.86 28.72
CA HIS A 181 -13.45 12.57 28.37
C HIS A 181 -13.55 11.60 27.18
N THR A 182 -12.81 11.88 26.10
CA THR A 182 -12.83 11.06 24.88
C THR A 182 -12.33 9.64 25.16
N VAL A 183 -11.24 9.49 25.91
CA VAL A 183 -10.68 8.18 26.28
C VAL A 183 -11.67 7.40 27.14
N ALA A 184 -12.25 8.04 28.17
CA ALA A 184 -13.24 7.40 29.02
C ALA A 184 -14.45 6.90 28.21
N GLU A 185 -14.93 7.69 27.24
CA GLU A 185 -16.05 7.29 26.39
C GLU A 185 -15.69 6.09 25.51
N VAL A 186 -14.53 6.13 24.84
CA VAL A 186 -14.05 5.05 23.97
C VAL A 186 -13.87 3.74 24.73
N LEU A 187 -13.43 3.79 25.99
CA LEU A 187 -13.29 2.62 26.85
C LEU A 187 -14.63 2.11 27.39
N ALA A 188 -15.56 3.01 27.71
CA ALA A 188 -16.85 2.66 28.27
C ALA A 188 -17.81 2.06 27.24
N SER A 189 -17.73 2.46 25.97
CA SER A 189 -18.71 2.10 24.95
C SER A 189 -18.12 1.52 23.67
N PRO A 190 -18.73 0.46 23.12
CA PRO A 190 -18.32 -0.07 21.83
C PRO A 190 -18.62 0.89 20.67
N ASN A 191 -17.74 0.90 19.66
CA ASN A 191 -17.93 1.60 18.37
C ASN A 191 -18.02 3.13 18.48
N VAL A 192 -17.56 3.75 19.56
CA VAL A 192 -17.58 5.22 19.73
C VAL A 192 -16.93 5.91 18.54
N TYR A 193 -15.71 5.51 18.16
CA TYR A 193 -15.03 6.04 16.96
C TYR A 193 -15.92 5.93 15.71
N ARG A 194 -16.46 4.73 15.43
CA ARG A 194 -17.30 4.49 14.24
C ARG A 194 -18.57 5.34 14.23
N LYS A 195 -19.19 5.57 15.38
CA LYS A 195 -20.49 6.25 15.50
C LYS A 195 -20.38 7.77 15.53
N ARG A 196 -19.34 8.30 16.19
CA ARG A 196 -19.21 9.73 16.48
C ARG A 196 -18.12 10.43 15.66
N TYR A 197 -17.07 9.72 15.27
CA TYR A 197 -15.86 10.33 14.71
C TYR A 197 -15.56 9.94 13.26
N ARG A 198 -15.89 8.70 12.86
CA ARG A 198 -15.67 8.24 11.49
C ARG A 198 -16.58 9.01 10.54
N GLN A 199 -15.99 9.82 9.68
CA GLN A 199 -16.69 10.45 8.57
C GLN A 199 -16.80 9.44 7.42
N ARG A 200 -18.01 9.30 6.85
CA ARG A 200 -18.21 8.45 5.67
C ARG A 200 -17.78 9.25 4.45
N LYS A 201 -16.87 8.68 3.65
CA LYS A 201 -16.52 9.17 2.32
C LYS A 201 -17.64 8.81 1.34
#